data_AF-G8JRJ8-F1
#
_entry.id   AF-G8JRJ8-F1
#
_cell.length_a   1.000
_cell.length_b   1.000
_cell.length_c   1.000
_cell.angle_alpha   90.00
_cell.angle_beta   90.00
_cell.angle_gamma   90.00
#
_symmetry.space_group_name_H-M   'P 1'
#
loop_
_entity.id
_entity.type
_entity.pdbx_description
1 polymer ?
#
loop_
_entity_poly.entity_id
_entity_poly.type
_entity_poly.pdbx_seq_one_letter_code
_entity_poly.pdbx_strand_id
1 'polypeptide(L)' 'MAHENVWYSHPRNYGKGSRQCRVCASHSGLIRKYDLNICRQCFREKASDIGFHKYR' A
#
# COMPACT_ATOMS: atom_id res chain seq x y z
N MET A 1 23.66 12.87 -19.87
CA MET A 1 24.08 12.06 -18.70
C MET A 1 23.33 10.74 -18.76
N ALA A 2 23.99 9.59 -18.88
CA ALA A 2 23.31 8.30 -19.11
C ALA A 2 22.37 7.87 -17.96
N HIS A 3 22.66 8.32 -16.72
CA HIS A 3 21.87 8.03 -15.54
C HIS A 3 20.42 8.56 -15.62
N GLU A 4 20.20 9.72 -16.23
CA GLU A 4 18.86 10.33 -16.30
C GLU A 4 17.90 9.51 -17.18
N ASN A 5 18.41 8.86 -18.23
CA ASN A 5 17.60 8.03 -19.13
C ASN A 5 17.27 6.65 -18.55
N VAL A 6 17.93 6.23 -17.46
CA VAL A 6 17.79 4.88 -16.88
C VAL A 6 16.94 4.92 -15.59
N TRP A 7 16.88 6.06 -14.91
CA TRP A 7 16.11 6.23 -13.69
C TRP A 7 14.62 5.93 -13.91
N TYR A 8 14.06 5.02 -13.11
CA TYR A 8 12.65 4.64 -13.17
C TYR A 8 12.15 4.12 -14.54
N SER A 9 13.07 3.63 -15.39
CA SER A 9 12.79 3.14 -16.74
C SER A 9 11.82 1.96 -16.82
N HIS A 10 11.74 1.13 -15.77
CA HIS A 10 10.84 -0.02 -15.74
C HIS A 10 9.41 0.38 -15.32
N PRO A 11 8.38 0.12 -16.14
CA PRO A 11 6.99 0.40 -15.80
C PRO A 11 6.53 -0.39 -14.57
N ARG A 12 5.95 0.28 -13.56
CA ARG A 12 5.43 -0.34 -12.34
C ARG A 12 3.90 -0.34 -12.33
N ASN A 13 3.29 -0.89 -13.38
CA ASN A 13 1.83 -0.91 -13.51
C ASN A 13 1.17 -2.02 -12.66
N TYR A 14 1.91 -3.10 -12.38
CA TYR A 14 1.40 -4.28 -11.69
C TYR A 14 2.38 -4.87 -10.66
N GLY A 15 1.94 -5.89 -9.93
CA GLY A 15 2.72 -6.54 -8.88
C GLY A 15 2.70 -5.81 -7.53
N LYS A 16 3.65 -6.16 -6.66
CA LYS A 16 3.79 -5.59 -5.32
C LYS A 16 4.37 -4.17 -5.35
N GLY A 17 5.35 -3.93 -6.22
CA GLY A 17 6.02 -2.63 -6.37
C GLY A 17 5.15 -1.54 -7.00
N SER A 18 4.01 -1.89 -7.61
CA SER A 18 3.10 -0.90 -8.20
C SER A 18 2.16 -0.24 -7.19
N ARG A 19 2.05 -0.79 -5.99
CA ARG A 19 1.08 -0.34 -4.98
C ARG A 19 1.77 -0.16 -3.65
N GLN A 20 1.40 0.88 -2.94
CA GLN A 20 1.92 1.20 -1.62
C GLN A 20 0.78 1.52 -0.67
N CYS A 21 1.04 1.33 0.63
CA CYS A 21 0.14 1.75 1.68
C CYS A 21 -0.08 3.27 1.63
N ARG A 22 -1.34 3.71 1.71
CA ARG A 22 -1.70 5.14 1.77
C ARG A 22 -1.14 5.88 2.99
N VAL A 23 -0.79 5.16 4.06
CA VAL A 23 -0.35 5.76 5.34
C VAL A 23 1.18 5.70 5.48
N CYS A 24 1.78 4.52 5.33
CA CYS A 24 3.20 4.32 5.61
C CYS A 24 4.08 4.05 4.38
N ALA A 25 3.52 4.15 3.17
CA ALA A 25 4.20 3.84 1.90
C ALA A 25 4.80 2.42 1.77
N SER A 26 4.54 1.52 2.73
CA SER A 26 4.99 0.12 2.63
C SER A 26 4.31 -0.61 1.47
N HIS A 27 5.11 -1.34 0.69
CA HIS A 27 4.63 -2.25 -0.36
C HIS A 27 4.22 -3.63 0.19
N SER A 28 4.47 -3.90 1.48
CA SER A 28 4.26 -5.21 2.08
C SER A 28 2.97 -5.27 2.90
N GLY A 29 2.30 -6.43 2.87
CA GLY A 29 1.10 -6.66 3.69
C GLY A 29 -0.07 -5.71 3.39
N LEU A 30 -0.21 -5.31 2.12
CA LEU A 30 -1.26 -4.39 1.69
C LEU A 30 -2.63 -5.07 1.65
N ILE A 31 -3.60 -4.51 2.39
CA ILE A 31 -5.01 -4.90 2.33
C ILE A 31 -5.66 -4.11 1.19
N ARG A 32 -6.13 -4.85 0.19
CA ARG A 32 -6.72 -4.31 -1.05
C ARG A 32 -8.24 -4.42 -1.11
N LYS A 33 -8.86 -5.10 -0.14
CA LYS A 33 -10.32 -5.29 -0.10
C LYS A 33 -11.00 -3.94 0.15
N TYR A 34 -12.12 -3.71 -0.54
CA TYR A 34 -12.91 -2.47 -0.45
C TYR A 34 -12.11 -1.20 -0.78
N ASP A 35 -11.09 -1.30 -1.63
CA ASP A 35 -10.22 -0.19 -2.04
C ASP A 35 -9.55 0.57 -0.89
N LEU A 36 -9.35 -0.09 0.26
CA LEU A 36 -8.67 0.48 1.42
C LEU A 36 -7.22 0.87 1.09
N ASN A 37 -6.47 -0.02 0.42
CA ASN A 37 -5.06 0.17 0.05
C ASN A 37 -4.19 0.60 1.24
N ILE A 38 -4.35 -0.08 2.37
CA ILE A 38 -3.68 0.21 3.65
C ILE A 38 -2.91 -1.04 4.11
N CYS A 39 -1.76 -0.86 4.77
CA CYS A 39 -0.95 -1.95 5.29
C CYS A 39 -1.64 -2.65 6.48
N ARG A 40 -1.37 -3.94 6.73
CA ARG A 40 -1.99 -4.68 7.85
C ARG A 40 -1.76 -4.07 9.24
N GLN A 41 -0.63 -3.38 9.46
CA GLN A 41 -0.32 -2.71 10.73
C GLN A 41 -1.18 -1.45 10.88
N CYS A 42 -1.10 -0.59 9.87
CA CYS A 42 -1.90 0.62 9.71
C CYS A 42 -3.41 0.35 9.83
N PHE A 43 -3.90 -0.75 9.25
CA PHE A 43 -5.29 -1.14 9.35
C PHE A 43 -5.68 -1.47 10.78
N ARG A 44 -4.84 -2.18 11.54
CA ARG A 44 -5.14 -2.50 12.94
C ARG A 44 -5.19 -1.25 13.83
N GLU A 45 -4.34 -0.27 13.57
CA GLU A 45 -4.33 1.00 14.29
C GLU A 45 -5.57 1.86 13.99
N LYS A 46 -6.10 1.78 12.76
CA LYS A 46 -7.22 2.61 12.28
C LYS A 46 -8.55 1.88 12.12
N ALA A 47 -8.61 0.60 12.47
CA ALA A 47 -9.80 -0.24 12.26
C ALA A 47 -11.04 0.35 12.95
N SER A 48 -10.90 0.83 14.20
CA SER A 48 -11.97 1.48 14.95
C SER A 48 -12.48 2.74 14.27
N ASP A 49 -11.57 3.60 13.80
CA ASP A 49 -11.89 4.90 13.19
C ASP A 49 -12.58 4.72 11.84
N ILE A 50 -12.25 3.64 11.11
CA ILE A 50 -12.90 3.26 9.85
C ILE A 50 -14.31 2.68 10.10
N GLY A 51 -14.62 2.24 11.32
CA GLY A 51 -15.89 1.61 11.68
C GLY A 51 -15.88 0.08 11.65
N PHE A 52 -14.70 -0.55 11.65
CA PHE A 52 -14.60 -2.00 11.84
C PHE A 52 -14.68 -2.35 13.33
N HIS A 53 -15.61 -3.24 13.68
CA HIS A 53 -15.78 -3.76 15.03
C HIS A 53 -15.37 -5.23 15.14
N LYS A 54 -14.70 -5.58 16.24
CA LYS A 54 -14.34 -6.97 16.56
C LYS A 54 -15.48 -7.59 17.36
N TYR A 55 -16.20 -8.54 16.74
CA TYR A 55 -17.34 -9.22 17.36
C TYR A 55 -16.95 -10.50 18.13
N ARG A 56 -15.71 -10.98 17.98
CA ARG A 56 -15.13 -12.14 18.67
C ARG A 56 -13.64 -11.96 18.83
#